data_AF-A0AA96YVU1-F1
#
_entry.id   AF-A0AA96YVU1-F1
#
_cell.length_a   1.000
_cell.length_b   1.000
_cell.length_c   1.000
_cell.angle_alpha   90.00
_cell.angle_beta   90.00
_cell.angle_gamma   90.00
#
_symmetry.space_group_name_H-M   'P 1'
#
loop_
_entity.id
_entity.type
_entity.pdbx_description
1 polymer ?
#
loop_
_entity_poly.entity_id
_entity_poly.type
_entity_poly.pdbx_seq_one_letter_code
_entity_poly.pdbx_strand_id
1 'polypeptide(L)'
;MNSSTEIHWQWLFEQIQQIRTYSGITNDFTLDSTLIADVHIDSLEMLELIAAIEQYTGQPINDEVWMKWYKLSDIVEYLLSVK
;
A
#
# COMPACT_ATOMS: atom_id res chain seq x y z
N MET A 1 8.41 16.69 1.84
CA MET A 1 8.52 15.22 1.82
C MET A 1 9.99 14.87 1.59
N ASN A 2 10.51 13.82 2.24
CA ASN A 2 11.86 13.32 1.96
C ASN A 2 11.84 12.50 0.67
N SER A 3 12.94 12.51 -0.09
CA SER A 3 13.03 11.82 -1.39
C SER A 3 12.72 10.32 -1.27
N SER A 4 13.05 9.67 -0.15
CA SER A 4 12.71 8.26 0.10
C SER A 4 11.20 8.05 0.26
N THR A 5 10.50 8.96 0.95
CA THR A 5 9.04 8.91 1.11
C THR A 5 8.34 9.02 -0.24
N GLU A 6 8.83 9.91 -1.12
CA GLU A 6 8.29 10.08 -2.47
C GLU A 6 8.48 8.82 -3.33
N ILE A 7 9.64 8.15 -3.24
CA ILE A 7 9.90 6.90 -3.96
C ILE A 7 8.97 5.79 -3.50
N HIS A 8 8.82 5.59 -2.19
CA HIS A 8 7.94 4.55 -1.64
C HIS A 8 6.47 4.83 -1.90
N TRP A 9 6.06 6.11 -1.80
CA TRP A 9 4.72 6.54 -2.14
C TRP A 9 4.41 6.29 -3.62
N GLN A 10 5.31 6.70 -4.52
CA GLN A 10 5.13 6.50 -5.95
C GLN A 10 5.01 5.02 -6.30
N TRP A 11 5.89 4.19 -5.74
CA TRP A 11 5.83 2.73 -5.95
C TRP A 11 4.50 2.15 -5.43
N LEU A 12 4.09 2.52 -4.21
CA LEU A 12 2.83 2.05 -3.62
C LEU A 12 1.63 2.48 -4.46
N PHE A 13 1.63 3.72 -4.93
CA PHE A 13 0.59 4.26 -5.81
C PHE A 13 0.48 3.43 -7.10
N GLU A 14 1.61 3.11 -7.74
CA GLU A 14 1.63 2.28 -8.95
C GLU A 14 1.11 0.85 -8.68
N GLN A 15 1.47 0.23 -7.53
CA GLN A 15 0.95 -1.09 -7.18
C GLN A 15 -0.56 -1.09 -6.98
N ILE A 16 -1.07 -0.10 -6.24
CA ILE A 16 -2.51 0.03 -6.00
C ILE A 16 -3.25 0.28 -7.32
N GLN A 17 -2.71 1.10 -8.22
CA GLN A 17 -3.28 1.31 -9.55
C GLN A 17 -3.33 0.01 -10.36
N GLN A 18 -2.29 -0.82 -10.31
CA GLN A 18 -2.27 -2.12 -11.01
C GLN A 18 -3.31 -3.10 -10.47
N ILE A 19 -3.43 -3.19 -9.14
CA ILE A 19 -4.42 -4.04 -8.48
C ILE A 19 -5.85 -3.56 -8.82
N ARG A 20 -6.10 -2.26 -8.73
CA ARG A 20 -7.41 -1.65 -9.02
C ARG A 20 -7.75 -1.56 -10.51
N THR A 21 -6.78 -1.75 -11.41
CA THR A 21 -7.03 -1.77 -12.86
C THR A 21 -8.11 -2.80 -13.23
N TYR A 22 -8.16 -3.92 -12.50
CA TYR A 22 -9.17 -4.96 -12.69
C TYR A 22 -10.52 -4.64 -12.02
N SER A 23 -10.50 -3.83 -10.95
CA SER A 23 -11.68 -3.40 -10.21
C SER A 23 -12.42 -2.22 -10.87
N GLY A 24 -11.79 -1.52 -11.82
CA GLY A 24 -12.40 -0.41 -12.57
C GLY A 24 -12.56 0.88 -11.76
N ILE A 25 -11.91 0.98 -10.59
CA ILE A 25 -12.00 2.13 -9.69
C ILE A 25 -10.85 3.09 -9.98
N THR A 26 -11.17 4.29 -10.45
CA THR A 26 -10.18 5.32 -10.85
C THR A 26 -10.13 6.51 -9.88
N ASN A 27 -10.61 6.35 -8.64
CA ASN A 27 -10.58 7.46 -7.68
C ASN A 27 -9.14 7.80 -7.29
N ASP A 28 -8.83 9.09 -7.31
CA ASP A 28 -7.63 9.65 -6.70
C ASP A 28 -7.59 9.35 -5.20
N PHE A 29 -6.41 8.97 -4.72
CA PHE A 29 -6.15 8.71 -3.31
C PHE A 29 -4.84 9.36 -2.89
N THR A 30 -4.73 9.64 -1.60
CA THR A 30 -3.58 10.31 -0.98
C THR A 30 -3.05 9.47 0.17
N LEU A 31 -1.90 9.84 0.75
CA LEU A 31 -1.34 9.14 1.91
C LEU A 31 -2.32 9.02 3.09
N ASP A 32 -3.19 10.02 3.25
CA ASP A 32 -4.21 10.05 4.31
C ASP A 32 -5.47 9.22 3.99
N SER A 33 -5.58 8.71 2.77
CA SER A 33 -6.72 7.91 2.34
C SER A 33 -6.74 6.56 3.06
N THR A 34 -7.94 6.19 3.48
CA THR A 34 -8.22 4.93 4.17
C THR A 34 -8.22 3.78 3.17
N LEU A 35 -7.53 2.69 3.49
CA LEU A 35 -7.40 1.52 2.62
C LEU A 35 -8.75 0.99 2.12
N ILE A 36 -9.70 0.78 3.03
CA ILE A 36 -11.01 0.19 2.70
C ILE A 36 -12.01 1.27 2.25
N ALA A 37 -12.05 2.42 2.94
CA ALA A 37 -13.11 3.40 2.73
C ALA A 37 -12.88 4.32 1.52
N ASP A 38 -11.64 4.75 1.30
CA ASP A 38 -11.29 5.69 0.21
C ASP A 38 -10.63 4.96 -0.96
N VAL A 39 -9.70 4.06 -0.65
CA VAL A 39 -8.96 3.28 -1.65
C VAL A 39 -9.74 2.02 -2.05
N HIS A 40 -10.86 1.70 -1.40
CA HIS A 40 -11.70 0.55 -1.76
C HIS A 40 -10.90 -0.75 -1.96
N ILE A 41 -9.87 -0.98 -1.14
CA ILE A 41 -9.09 -2.21 -1.14
C ILE A 41 -9.93 -3.31 -0.49
N ASP A 42 -10.29 -4.31 -1.27
CA ASP A 42 -10.92 -5.54 -0.79
C ASP A 42 -9.90 -6.50 -0.13
N SER A 43 -10.39 -7.50 0.60
CA SER A 43 -9.53 -8.49 1.27
C SER A 43 -8.58 -9.23 0.30
N LEU A 44 -8.97 -9.40 -0.96
CA LEU A 44 -8.12 -10.03 -1.98
C LEU A 44 -7.02 -9.06 -2.44
N GLU A 45 -7.39 -7.83 -2.79
CA GLU A 45 -6.47 -6.78 -3.22
C GLU A 45 -5.44 -6.46 -2.12
N MET A 46 -5.85 -6.57 -0.84
CA MET A 46 -4.95 -6.43 0.30
C MET A 46 -3.85 -7.50 0.29
N LEU A 47 -4.19 -8.76 0.02
CA LEU A 47 -3.22 -9.86 -0.03
C LEU A 47 -2.26 -9.70 -1.21
N GLU A 48 -2.76 -9.25 -2.37
CA GLU A 48 -1.90 -8.94 -3.52
C GLU A 48 -0.93 -7.80 -3.20
N LEU A 49 -1.42 -6.76 -2.51
CA LEU A 49 -0.60 -5.64 -2.07
C LEU A 49 0.48 -6.09 -1.07
N ILE A 50 0.13 -6.92 -0.09
CA ILE A 50 1.07 -7.48 0.88
C ILE A 50 2.14 -8.28 0.16
N ALA A 51 1.75 -9.18 -0.75
CA ALA A 51 2.71 -9.98 -1.52
C ALA A 51 3.67 -9.10 -2.34
N ALA A 52 3.17 -8.01 -2.95
CA ALA A 52 4.00 -7.04 -3.66
C ALA A 52 4.98 -6.32 -2.73
N ILE A 53 4.54 -5.94 -1.52
CA ILE A 53 5.40 -5.31 -0.51
C ILE A 53 6.46 -6.29 0.00
N GLU A 54 6.12 -7.55 0.24
CA GLU A 54 7.06 -8.59 0.64
C GLU A 54 8.15 -8.79 -0.43
N GLN A 55 7.77 -8.79 -1.71
CA GLN A 55 8.73 -8.84 -2.82
C GLN A 55 9.60 -7.59 -2.90
N TYR A 56 9.02 -6.40 -2.67
CA TYR A 56 9.74 -5.13 -2.76
C TYR A 56 10.71 -4.89 -1.60
N THR A 57 10.37 -5.38 -0.41
CA THR A 57 11.17 -5.29 0.82
C THR A 57 12.10 -6.49 0.99
N GLY A 58 11.81 -7.62 0.33
CA GLY A 58 12.57 -8.86 0.44
C GLY A 58 12.32 -9.62 1.75
N GLN A 59 11.33 -9.22 2.54
CA GLN A 59 11.01 -9.84 3.82
C GLN A 59 9.49 -10.04 3.99
N PRO A 60 9.07 -11.13 4.64
CA PRO A 60 7.65 -11.37 4.89
C PRO A 60 7.08 -10.35 5.89
N ILE A 61 5.81 -10.00 5.71
CA ILE A 61 5.09 -9.08 6.60
C ILE A 61 4.25 -9.90 7.56
N ASN A 62 4.42 -9.68 8.86
CA ASN A 62 3.57 -10.32 9.85
C ASN A 62 2.12 -9.87 9.74
N ASP A 63 1.19 -10.80 9.95
CA ASP A 63 -0.24 -10.49 9.91
C ASP A 63 -0.65 -9.40 10.89
N GLU A 64 -0.07 -9.43 12.10
CA GLU A 64 -0.30 -8.40 13.11
C GLU A 64 0.14 -6.99 12.69
N VAL A 65 1.01 -6.86 11.68
CA VAL A 65 1.46 -5.57 11.15
C VAL A 65 0.48 -5.07 10.10
N TRP A 66 0.23 -5.84 9.05
CA TRP A 66 -0.64 -5.39 7.96
C TRP A 66 -2.10 -5.29 8.39
N MET A 67 -2.55 -6.09 9.37
CA MET A 67 -3.89 -5.98 9.95
C MET A 67 -4.11 -4.68 10.74
N LYS A 68 -3.04 -3.97 11.12
CA LYS A 68 -3.13 -2.67 11.80
C LYS A 68 -3.12 -1.49 10.82
N TRP A 69 -2.82 -1.74 9.54
CA TRP A 69 -2.82 -0.67 8.54
C TRP A 69 -4.25 -0.17 8.32
N TYR A 70 -4.42 1.13 8.47
CA TYR A 70 -5.70 1.81 8.27
C TYR A 70 -5.63 2.75 7.08
N LYS A 71 -4.52 3.46 6.95
CA LYS A 71 -4.23 4.43 5.88
C LYS A 71 -3.07 3.97 5.01
N LEU A 72 -2.96 4.57 3.83
CA LEU A 72 -1.80 4.38 2.97
C LEU A 72 -0.50 4.90 3.61
N SER A 73 -0.58 5.90 4.49
CA SER A 73 0.56 6.38 5.28
C SER A 73 1.19 5.26 6.11
N ASP A 74 0.39 4.38 6.72
CA ASP A 74 0.89 3.28 7.54
C ASP A 74 1.80 2.33 6.73
N ILE A 75 1.45 2.11 5.46
CA ILE A 75 2.22 1.28 4.54
C ILE A 75 3.52 1.98 4.13
N VAL A 76 3.46 3.26 3.81
CA VAL A 76 4.67 4.03 3.45
C VAL A 76 5.62 4.16 4.62
N GLU A 77 5.10 4.37 5.84
CA GLU A 77 5.90 4.37 7.07
C GLU A 77 6.54 3.00 7.33
N TYR A 78 5.81 1.91 7.10
CA TYR A 78 6.38 0.57 7.15
C TYR A 78 7.52 0.41 6.14
N LEU A 79 7.32 0.79 4.88
CA LEU A 79 8.35 0.73 3.82
C LEU A 79 9.61 1.53 4.19
N LEU A 80 9.44 2.69 4.82
CA LEU A 80 10.55 3.53 5.32
C LEU A 80 11.25 2.92 6.54
N SER A 81 10.56 2.13 7.35
CA SER A 81 11.14 1.48 8.52
C SER A 81 12.00 0.26 8.16
N VAL A 82 11.78 -0.33 6.98
CA VAL A 82 12.39 -1.59 6.58
C VAL A 82 13.45 -1.44 5.50
N LYS A 83 13.63 -0.25 4.92
CA LYS A 83 14.56 0.03 3.82
C LYS A 83 15.40 1.28 4.08
#